data_AF-A0AAW2V9I9-F1
#
_entry.id   AF-A0AAW2V9I9-F1
#
_cell.length_a   1.000
_cell.length_b   1.000
_cell.length_c   1.000
_cell.angle_alpha   90.00
_cell.angle_beta   90.00
_cell.angle_gamma   90.00
#
_symmetry.space_group_name_H-M   'P 1'
#
loop_
_entity.id
_entity.type
_entity.pdbx_description
1 polymer ?
#
loop_
_entity_poly.entity_id
_entity_poly.type
_entity_poly.pdbx_seq_one_letter_code
_entity_poly.pdbx_strand_id
1 'polypeptide(L)'
;MSRERARRIALAPAQENIEKIKKVVEEGNYYGAQQMYKSIGARYISSDRYSEALDFLQSGACIQLENGQVTCGAELAVLFVETLVKGKFPYDDDTLDRIKKIYKKFPRISVPQHLDLADDDDMQQLSEALAAAKTRAEGCSSFLKAAIKWSIEFGAHRNGPPEIHDMLADYIYSESPESDMAKVSYHFVRGKNPKKFASALVNFMGKCYPGEDDLAVARAVLICMLLDWPLVPYRLSFRLLLCKAQKSARHGARRKPAPFSENGVGLCYDGGKEGKRAKACLLQTPEFAQFFSKTGLRLVQIKGDRWVTGCGGGRVATGAKRHGTGRGFMHHQGGARQLGGYLALGNLRDANVLMDEMKKQVQVREVDFPRSELMQLVNYLLKTLERDALPLFNMLRQRYKSSIDREPIFNELLDEVAEKFYGVQRRNAMPGMFGDIFKMISGE
;
A
#
# COMPACT_ATOMS: atom_id res chain seq x y z
N MET A 1 29.95 -49.56 15.58
CA MET A 1 30.18 -48.56 16.66
C MET A 1 29.28 -47.36 16.38
N SER A 2 28.04 -47.43 16.85
CA SER A 2 27.03 -46.38 16.71
C SER A 2 27.47 -45.17 17.54
N ARG A 3 27.77 -44.04 16.89
CA ARG A 3 27.98 -42.77 17.60
C ARG A 3 26.63 -42.33 18.14
N GLU A 4 26.45 -42.61 19.42
CA GLU A 4 25.37 -42.10 20.26
C GLU A 4 25.26 -40.59 20.04
N ARG A 5 24.16 -40.19 19.38
CA ARG A 5 23.82 -38.80 19.10
C ARG A 5 23.67 -38.14 20.47
N ALA A 6 24.65 -37.33 20.86
CA ALA A 6 24.73 -36.65 22.15
C ALA A 6 23.32 -36.25 22.63
N ARG A 7 22.95 -36.72 23.82
CA ARG A 7 21.68 -36.40 24.50
C ARG A 7 21.37 -34.93 24.26
N ARG A 8 20.39 -34.64 23.39
CA ARG A 8 19.81 -33.29 23.29
C ARG A 8 19.29 -32.99 24.69
N ILE A 9 19.97 -32.10 25.41
CA ILE A 9 19.47 -31.57 26.68
C ILE A 9 18.04 -31.14 26.40
N ALA A 10 17.06 -31.72 27.10
CA ALA A 10 15.66 -31.39 26.90
C ALA A 10 15.51 -29.87 27.10
N LEU A 11 15.12 -29.15 26.04
CA LEU A 11 14.92 -27.71 26.16
C LEU A 11 13.74 -27.49 27.10
N ALA A 12 14.01 -26.80 28.22
CA ALA A 12 12.98 -26.36 29.15
C ALA A 12 11.86 -25.60 28.42
N PRO A 13 10.63 -25.56 28.95
CA PRO A 13 9.54 -24.80 28.36
C PRO A 13 9.89 -23.32 28.18
N ALA A 14 9.29 -22.68 27.16
CA ALA A 14 9.49 -21.25 26.90
C ALA A 14 9.35 -20.39 28.15
N GLN A 15 8.30 -20.62 28.94
CA GLN A 15 7.98 -19.84 30.13
C GLN A 15 9.09 -19.85 31.18
N GLU A 16 9.66 -21.02 31.47
CA GLU A 16 10.73 -21.16 32.47
C GLU A 16 11.99 -20.37 32.04
N ASN A 17 12.33 -20.44 30.76
CA ASN A 17 13.47 -19.69 30.21
C ASN A 17 13.19 -18.18 30.17
N ILE A 18 11.94 -17.75 29.92
CA ILE A 18 11.55 -16.33 30.00
C ILE A 18 11.77 -15.79 31.42
N GLU A 19 11.32 -16.51 32.44
CA GLU A 19 11.46 -16.07 33.84
C GLU A 19 12.92 -15.98 34.28
N LYS A 20 13.76 -16.92 33.85
CA LYS A 20 15.21 -16.86 34.10
C LYS A 20 15.85 -15.63 33.47
N ILE A 21 15.54 -15.32 32.22
CA ILE A 21 16.15 -14.17 31.53
C ILE A 21 15.57 -12.86 32.06
N LYS A 22 14.30 -12.82 32.46
CA LYS A 22 13.72 -11.63 33.13
C LYS A 22 14.55 -11.19 34.33
N LYS A 23 14.98 -12.13 35.19
CA LYS A 23 15.85 -11.80 36.33
C LYS A 23 17.18 -11.18 35.89
N VAL A 24 17.78 -11.69 34.82
CA VAL A 24 19.04 -11.12 34.27
C VAL A 24 18.84 -9.73 33.68
N VAL A 25 17.66 -9.45 33.13
CA VAL A 25 17.28 -8.10 32.70
C VAL A 25 17.10 -7.19 33.92
N GLU A 26 16.45 -7.66 34.99
CA GLU A 26 16.28 -6.91 36.25
C GLU A 26 17.64 -6.60 36.92
N GLU A 27 18.64 -7.47 36.74
CA GLU A 27 20.03 -7.24 37.15
C GLU A 27 20.78 -6.21 36.27
N GLY A 28 20.13 -5.68 35.22
CA GLY A 28 20.69 -4.67 34.31
C GLY A 28 21.59 -5.21 33.20
N ASN A 29 21.75 -6.53 33.07
CA ASN A 29 22.56 -7.14 32.02
C ASN A 29 21.76 -7.36 30.73
N TYR A 30 21.41 -6.26 30.07
CA TYR A 30 20.57 -6.27 28.87
C TYR A 30 21.21 -6.98 27.68
N TYR A 31 22.51 -6.77 27.45
CA TYR A 31 23.24 -7.40 26.35
C TYR A 31 23.38 -8.91 26.56
N GLY A 32 23.72 -9.35 27.77
CA GLY A 32 23.77 -10.77 28.12
C GLY A 32 22.39 -11.43 27.95
N ALA A 33 21.33 -10.75 28.39
CA ALA A 33 19.95 -11.19 28.17
C ALA A 33 19.61 -11.34 26.68
N GLN A 34 20.00 -10.38 25.83
CA GLN A 34 19.79 -10.45 24.39
C GLN A 34 20.48 -11.68 23.76
N GLN A 35 21.75 -11.95 24.12
CA GLN A 35 22.47 -13.11 23.60
C GLN A 35 21.83 -14.43 24.05
N MET A 36 21.31 -14.49 25.28
CA MET A 36 20.54 -15.64 25.74
C MET A 36 19.24 -15.82 24.95
N TYR A 37 18.49 -14.74 24.69
CA TYR A 37 17.30 -14.80 23.84
C TYR A 37 17.63 -15.31 22.42
N LYS A 38 18.71 -14.84 21.80
CA LYS A 38 19.14 -15.30 20.46
C LYS A 38 19.57 -16.77 20.48
N SER A 39 20.39 -17.18 21.45
CA SER A 39 20.90 -18.55 21.55
C SER A 39 19.77 -19.56 21.83
N ILE A 40 18.92 -19.29 22.81
CA ILE A 40 17.83 -20.19 23.19
C ILE A 40 16.73 -20.19 22.12
N GLY A 41 16.41 -19.01 21.54
CA GLY A 41 15.49 -18.91 20.40
C GLY A 41 15.94 -19.78 19.23
N ALA A 42 17.22 -19.73 18.85
CA ALA A 42 17.79 -20.58 17.80
C ALA A 42 17.69 -22.09 18.12
N ARG A 43 17.78 -22.48 19.40
CA ARG A 43 17.57 -23.87 19.83
C ARG A 43 16.12 -24.32 19.70
N TYR A 44 15.14 -23.47 19.99
CA TYR A 44 13.73 -23.79 19.74
C TYR A 44 13.46 -23.94 18.24
N ILE A 45 13.97 -23.02 17.43
CA ILE A 45 13.84 -23.04 15.96
C ILE A 45 14.47 -24.30 15.36
N SER A 46 15.68 -24.69 15.79
CA SER A 46 16.34 -25.91 15.31
C SER A 46 15.70 -27.21 15.83
N SER A 47 14.81 -27.11 16.81
CA SER A 47 14.00 -28.21 17.33
C SER A 47 12.58 -28.22 16.75
N ASP A 48 12.30 -27.40 15.72
CA ASP A 48 10.99 -27.21 15.08
C ASP A 48 9.87 -26.76 16.05
N ARG A 49 10.23 -26.24 17.22
CA ARG A 49 9.32 -25.70 18.25
C ARG A 49 9.04 -24.22 17.99
N TYR A 50 8.48 -23.90 16.82
CA TYR A 50 8.34 -22.51 16.38
C TYR A 50 7.38 -21.68 17.24
N SER A 51 6.25 -22.24 17.68
CA SER A 51 5.28 -21.51 18.51
C SER A 51 5.91 -21.02 19.81
N GLU A 52 6.69 -21.88 20.46
CA GLU A 52 7.43 -21.54 21.68
C GLU A 52 8.56 -20.54 21.42
N ALA A 53 9.26 -20.66 20.28
CA ALA A 53 10.24 -19.67 19.85
C ALA A 53 9.59 -18.28 19.67
N LEU A 54 8.39 -18.21 19.10
CA LEU A 54 7.67 -16.96 18.90
C LEU A 54 7.25 -16.34 20.23
N ASP A 55 6.73 -17.14 21.18
CA ASP A 55 6.34 -16.65 22.51
C ASP A 55 7.56 -16.13 23.28
N PHE A 56 8.66 -16.87 23.19
CA PHE A 56 9.94 -16.52 23.79
C PHE A 56 10.52 -15.22 23.22
N LEU A 57 10.58 -15.09 21.89
CA LEU A 57 11.12 -13.91 21.21
C LEU A 57 10.22 -12.67 21.37
N GLN A 58 8.89 -12.84 21.32
CA GLN A 58 7.95 -11.76 21.57
C GLN A 58 8.11 -11.23 23.00
N SER A 59 8.22 -12.11 24.00
CA SER A 59 8.46 -11.71 25.38
C SER A 59 9.79 -10.95 25.51
N GLY A 60 10.87 -11.48 24.93
CA GLY A 60 12.18 -10.83 24.97
C GLY A 60 12.19 -9.46 24.31
N ALA A 61 11.55 -9.31 23.14
CA ALA A 61 11.41 -8.02 22.47
C ALA A 61 10.65 -7.01 23.36
N CYS A 62 9.49 -7.39 23.91
CA CYS A 62 8.71 -6.52 24.78
C CYS A 62 9.51 -6.06 26.01
N ILE A 63 10.18 -6.99 26.71
CA ILE A 63 10.94 -6.69 27.93
C ILE A 63 12.10 -5.73 27.63
N GLN A 64 12.87 -5.98 26.56
CA GLN A 64 13.99 -5.11 26.21
C GLN A 64 13.51 -3.71 25.82
N LEU A 65 12.42 -3.61 25.05
CA LEU A 65 11.84 -2.32 24.65
C LEU A 65 11.30 -1.54 25.86
N GLU A 66 10.65 -2.22 26.82
CA GLU A 66 10.15 -1.61 28.07
C GLU A 66 11.27 -1.03 28.93
N ASN A 67 12.46 -1.63 28.90
CA ASN A 67 13.65 -1.15 29.60
C ASN A 67 14.46 -0.12 28.79
N GLY A 68 13.90 0.41 27.68
CA GLY A 68 14.55 1.42 26.85
C GLY A 68 15.67 0.89 25.93
N GLN A 69 15.90 -0.42 25.89
CA GLN A 69 16.94 -1.05 25.08
C GLN A 69 16.44 -1.29 23.66
N VAL A 70 16.33 -0.21 22.88
CA VAL A 70 15.64 -0.25 21.58
C VAL A 70 16.37 -1.08 20.54
N THR A 71 17.70 -1.04 20.49
CA THR A 71 18.50 -1.87 19.58
C THR A 71 18.29 -3.35 19.85
N CYS A 72 18.41 -3.76 21.12
CA CYS A 72 18.22 -5.14 21.56
C CYS A 72 16.79 -5.63 21.27
N GLY A 73 15.80 -4.80 21.62
CA GLY A 73 14.39 -5.11 21.40
C GLY A 73 14.01 -5.20 19.93
N ALA A 74 14.51 -4.28 19.09
CA ALA A 74 14.27 -4.28 17.65
C ALA A 74 14.88 -5.50 16.96
N GLU A 75 16.11 -5.89 17.32
CA GLU A 75 16.74 -7.11 16.80
C GLU A 75 15.90 -8.37 17.12
N LEU A 76 15.42 -8.50 18.36
CA LEU A 76 14.57 -9.62 18.75
C LEU A 76 13.21 -9.58 18.04
N ALA A 77 12.67 -8.39 17.79
CA ALA A 77 11.43 -8.21 17.02
C ALA A 77 11.60 -8.63 15.55
N VAL A 78 12.74 -8.31 14.91
CA VAL A 78 13.05 -8.79 13.56
C VAL A 78 13.22 -10.31 13.54
N LEU A 79 13.93 -10.88 14.53
CA LEU A 79 14.10 -12.34 14.65
C LEU A 79 12.75 -13.06 14.88
N PHE A 80 11.81 -12.42 15.58
CA PHE A 80 10.44 -12.90 15.70
C PHE A 80 9.77 -13.02 14.32
N VAL A 81 9.89 -12.00 13.45
CA VAL A 81 9.35 -12.05 12.08
C VAL A 81 10.05 -13.11 11.23
N GLU A 82 11.38 -13.22 11.32
CA GLU A 82 12.11 -14.30 10.63
C GLU A 82 11.65 -15.69 11.07
N THR A 83 11.26 -15.83 12.34
CA THR A 83 10.72 -17.07 12.89
C THR A 83 9.32 -17.36 12.33
N LEU A 84 8.49 -16.32 12.11
CA LEU A 84 7.21 -16.49 11.39
C LEU A 84 7.42 -17.02 9.97
N VAL A 85 8.43 -16.49 9.25
CA VAL A 85 8.81 -16.96 7.90
C VAL A 85 9.28 -18.42 7.95
N LYS A 86 10.21 -18.76 8.84
CA LYS A 86 10.76 -20.12 8.97
C LYS A 86 9.69 -21.14 9.36
N GLY A 87 8.83 -20.77 10.31
CA GLY A 87 7.70 -21.60 10.75
C GLY A 87 6.51 -21.61 9.78
N LYS A 88 6.58 -20.83 8.69
CA LYS A 88 5.53 -20.69 7.67
C LYS A 88 4.17 -20.32 8.25
N PHE A 89 4.15 -19.45 9.26
CA PHE A 89 2.90 -18.98 9.87
C PHE A 89 2.14 -18.11 8.86
N PRO A 90 0.83 -18.38 8.64
CA PRO A 90 0.00 -17.56 7.76
C PRO A 90 -0.20 -16.17 8.36
N TYR A 91 -0.48 -15.20 7.49
CA TYR A 91 -0.97 -13.91 7.93
C TYR A 91 -2.45 -14.02 8.36
N ASP A 92 -2.71 -13.74 9.63
CA ASP A 92 -4.04 -13.73 10.26
C ASP A 92 -4.12 -12.65 11.36
N ASP A 93 -5.30 -12.51 11.98
CA ASP A 93 -5.51 -11.50 13.03
C ASP A 93 -4.66 -11.78 14.29
N ASP A 94 -4.40 -13.04 14.61
CA ASP A 94 -3.62 -13.43 15.79
C ASP A 94 -2.14 -13.02 15.64
N THR A 95 -1.53 -13.37 14.51
CA THR A 95 -0.14 -12.99 14.18
C THR A 95 0.02 -11.48 14.03
N LEU A 96 -0.97 -10.80 13.45
CA LEU A 96 -1.02 -9.35 13.40
C LEU A 96 -1.10 -8.73 14.80
N ASP A 97 -1.89 -9.30 15.72
CA ASP A 97 -2.00 -8.80 17.08
C ASP A 97 -0.72 -9.00 17.88
N ARG A 98 0.05 -10.04 17.61
CA ARG A 98 1.41 -10.21 18.15
C ARG A 98 2.36 -9.12 17.67
N ILE A 99 2.31 -8.77 16.38
CA ILE A 99 3.09 -7.66 15.82
C ILE A 99 2.68 -6.33 16.47
N LYS A 100 1.37 -6.07 16.61
CA LYS A 100 0.84 -4.88 17.30
C LYS A 100 1.30 -4.82 18.76
N LYS A 101 1.37 -5.95 19.47
CA LYS A 101 1.85 -6.02 20.86
C LYS A 101 3.30 -5.55 20.97
N ILE A 102 4.19 -6.05 20.11
CA ILE A 102 5.60 -5.62 20.09
C ILE A 102 5.69 -4.13 19.70
N TYR A 103 4.97 -3.71 18.65
CA TYR A 103 4.93 -2.32 18.20
C TYR A 103 4.56 -1.34 19.31
N LYS A 104 3.54 -1.66 20.12
CA LYS A 104 3.10 -0.81 21.24
C LYS A 104 4.15 -0.63 22.33
N LYS A 105 5.17 -1.50 22.38
CA LYS A 105 6.27 -1.41 23.37
C LYS A 105 7.43 -0.56 22.88
N PHE A 106 7.50 -0.22 21.59
CA PHE A 106 8.53 0.70 21.11
C PHE A 106 8.40 2.07 21.80
N PRO A 107 9.49 2.59 22.39
CA PRO A 107 9.45 3.90 23.03
C PRO A 107 9.05 5.00 22.03
N ARG A 108 8.24 5.94 22.53
CA ARG A 108 7.87 7.18 21.84
C ARG A 108 8.41 8.34 22.64
N ILE A 109 9.57 8.84 22.27
CA ILE A 109 10.29 9.90 23.00
C ILE A 109 10.43 11.07 22.03
N SER A 110 9.79 12.19 22.38
CA SER A 110 9.81 13.42 21.59
C SER A 110 11.23 13.89 21.33
N VAL A 111 11.55 14.14 20.06
CA VAL A 111 12.84 14.70 19.65
C VAL A 111 12.90 16.19 20.06
N PRO A 112 13.95 16.65 20.76
CA PRO A 112 14.16 18.07 21.03
C PRO A 112 14.29 18.84 19.70
N GLN A 113 13.48 19.89 19.51
CA GLN A 113 13.42 20.65 18.25
C GLN A 113 14.05 22.04 18.32
N HIS A 114 14.36 22.55 19.52
CA HIS A 114 14.98 23.86 19.69
C HIS A 114 15.64 23.93 21.08
N LEU A 115 16.96 24.06 21.11
CA LEU A 115 17.70 24.51 22.29
C LEU A 115 18.46 25.76 21.84
N ASP A 116 18.43 26.82 22.65
CA ASP A 116 19.19 28.03 22.40
C ASP A 116 20.68 27.67 22.48
N LEU A 117 21.34 27.65 21.31
CA LEU A 117 22.71 27.17 21.09
C LEU A 117 23.75 28.14 21.67
N ALA A 118 23.76 28.33 22.99
CA ALA A 118 24.71 29.22 23.66
C ALA A 118 26.01 28.50 24.09
N ASP A 119 25.96 27.18 24.38
CA ASP A 119 27.10 26.42 24.93
C ASP A 119 27.40 25.11 24.16
N ASP A 120 28.68 24.71 24.10
CA ASP A 120 29.17 23.52 23.37
C ASP A 120 28.64 22.19 23.95
N ASP A 121 28.40 22.11 25.27
CA ASP A 121 27.86 20.93 25.94
C ASP A 121 26.41 20.62 25.49
N ASP A 122 25.62 21.64 25.16
CA ASP A 122 24.25 21.48 24.68
C ASP A 122 24.20 20.91 23.25
N MET A 123 25.20 21.24 22.42
CA MET A 123 25.32 20.71 21.06
C MET A 123 25.62 19.20 21.07
N GLN A 124 26.47 18.75 22.00
CA GLN A 124 26.79 17.33 22.19
C GLN A 124 25.55 16.55 22.66
N GLN A 125 24.82 17.05 23.65
CA GLN A 125 23.60 16.41 24.16
C GLN A 125 22.51 16.32 23.08
N LEU A 126 22.35 17.36 22.26
CA LEU A 126 21.41 17.36 21.14
C LEU A 126 21.77 16.31 20.09
N SER A 127 23.05 16.23 19.71
CA SER A 127 23.57 15.24 18.77
C SER A 127 23.28 13.81 19.25
N GLU A 128 23.52 13.54 20.53
CA GLU A 128 23.22 12.24 21.15
C GLU A 128 21.72 11.93 21.17
N ALA A 129 20.88 12.91 21.50
CA ALA A 129 19.43 12.75 21.47
C ALA A 129 18.90 12.47 20.06
N LEU A 130 19.44 13.14 19.04
CA LEU A 130 19.11 12.91 17.63
C LEU A 130 19.57 11.53 17.16
N ALA A 131 20.79 11.11 17.52
CA ALA A 131 21.31 9.77 17.21
C ALA A 131 20.46 8.67 17.86
N ALA A 132 20.04 8.88 19.12
CA ALA A 132 19.13 7.97 19.81
C ALA A 132 17.76 7.92 19.11
N ALA A 133 17.19 9.06 18.72
CA ALA A 133 15.93 9.12 17.99
C ALA A 133 15.99 8.39 16.64
N LYS A 134 17.06 8.61 15.87
CA LYS A 134 17.33 7.90 14.62
C LYS A 134 17.38 6.39 14.83
N THR A 135 18.12 5.94 15.84
CA THR A 135 18.23 4.51 16.19
C THR A 135 16.86 3.90 16.53
N ARG A 136 16.00 4.63 17.25
CA ARG A 136 14.63 4.17 17.55
C ARG A 136 13.78 4.06 16.28
N ALA A 137 13.80 5.09 15.44
CA ALA A 137 13.08 5.14 14.18
C ALA A 137 13.47 4.00 13.24
N GLU A 138 14.78 3.74 13.09
CA GLU A 138 15.32 2.67 12.24
C GLU A 138 15.00 1.27 12.79
N GLY A 139 15.10 1.06 14.11
CA GLY A 139 14.75 -0.20 14.77
C GLY A 139 13.29 -0.60 14.56
N CYS A 140 12.36 0.34 14.76
CA CYS A 140 10.93 0.07 14.50
C CYS A 140 10.64 -0.09 13.00
N SER A 141 11.26 0.73 12.16
CA SER A 141 11.07 0.68 10.71
C SER A 141 11.52 -0.66 10.12
N SER A 142 12.68 -1.16 10.52
CA SER A 142 13.19 -2.46 10.07
C SER A 142 12.27 -3.62 10.47
N PHE A 143 11.79 -3.62 11.72
CA PHE A 143 10.81 -4.59 12.21
C PHE A 143 9.51 -4.58 11.40
N LEU A 144 8.88 -3.41 11.21
CA LEU A 144 7.61 -3.32 10.49
C LEU A 144 7.78 -3.59 8.98
N LYS A 145 8.90 -3.20 8.36
CA LYS A 145 9.22 -3.56 6.97
C LYS A 145 9.38 -5.07 6.82
N ALA A 146 10.09 -5.74 7.74
CA ALA A 146 10.17 -7.19 7.75
C ALA A 146 8.79 -7.84 7.88
N ALA A 147 7.93 -7.29 8.75
CA ALA A 147 6.56 -7.77 8.93
C ALA A 147 5.71 -7.59 7.66
N ILE A 148 5.85 -6.47 6.93
CA ILE A 148 5.21 -6.28 5.63
C ILE A 148 5.66 -7.35 4.64
N LYS A 149 6.98 -7.57 4.52
CA LYS A 149 7.53 -8.58 3.61
C LYS A 149 7.03 -9.98 3.92
N TRP A 150 7.07 -10.39 5.19
CA TRP A 150 6.52 -11.66 5.65
C TRP A 150 5.03 -11.77 5.31
N SER A 151 4.24 -10.75 5.64
CA SER A 151 2.79 -10.80 5.42
C SER A 151 2.45 -10.99 3.94
N ILE A 152 3.16 -10.32 3.01
CA ILE A 152 2.96 -10.48 1.56
C ILE A 152 3.23 -11.91 1.11
N GLU A 153 4.28 -12.54 1.65
CA GLU A 153 4.67 -13.91 1.31
C GLU A 153 3.69 -14.96 1.86
N PHE A 154 3.11 -14.70 3.04
CA PHE A 154 2.31 -15.68 3.80
C PHE A 154 0.80 -15.38 3.85
N GLY A 155 0.27 -14.62 2.89
CA GLY A 155 -1.19 -14.56 2.63
C GLY A 155 -1.84 -13.17 2.68
N ALA A 156 -1.09 -12.11 2.96
CA ALA A 156 -1.59 -10.75 2.85
C ALA A 156 -1.71 -10.28 1.39
N HIS A 157 -2.32 -9.12 1.21
CA HIS A 157 -2.42 -8.47 -0.09
C HIS A 157 -1.03 -8.14 -0.66
N ARG A 158 -0.89 -8.10 -2.00
CA ARG A 158 0.37 -7.84 -2.74
C ARG A 158 1.18 -6.61 -2.29
N ASN A 159 0.55 -5.66 -1.62
CA ASN A 159 1.15 -4.40 -1.19
C ASN A 159 1.34 -4.34 0.34
N GLY A 160 1.15 -5.46 1.04
CA GLY A 160 1.14 -5.50 2.50
C GLY A 160 -0.23 -5.17 3.12
N PRO A 161 -0.41 -5.49 4.40
CA PRO A 161 -1.60 -5.17 5.17
C PRO A 161 -1.60 -3.68 5.56
N PRO A 162 -2.73 -2.98 5.34
CA PRO A 162 -2.80 -1.54 5.58
C PRO A 162 -2.55 -1.12 7.03
N GLU A 163 -2.87 -1.99 7.99
CA GLU A 163 -2.67 -1.77 9.42
C GLU A 163 -1.19 -1.59 9.76
N ILE A 164 -0.32 -2.39 9.14
CA ILE A 164 1.13 -2.30 9.37
C ILE A 164 1.69 -1.04 8.71
N HIS A 165 1.16 -0.67 7.54
CA HIS A 165 1.50 0.59 6.87
C HIS A 165 1.12 1.81 7.71
N ASP A 166 -0.07 1.85 8.30
CA ASP A 166 -0.48 2.93 9.20
C ASP A 166 0.42 3.02 10.44
N MET A 167 0.77 1.88 11.05
CA MET A 167 1.69 1.84 12.21
C MET A 167 3.09 2.38 11.85
N LEU A 168 3.61 2.01 10.68
CA LEU A 168 4.92 2.43 10.20
C LEU A 168 4.94 3.92 9.85
N ALA A 169 3.91 4.41 9.16
CA ALA A 169 3.79 5.82 8.81
C ALA A 169 3.68 6.71 10.06
N ASP A 170 2.84 6.33 11.03
CA ASP A 170 2.65 7.03 12.30
C ASP A 170 3.96 7.11 13.08
N TYR A 171 4.71 6.02 13.15
CA TYR A 171 5.95 5.95 13.92
C TYR A 171 7.09 6.71 13.25
N ILE A 172 7.28 6.57 11.93
CA ILE A 172 8.29 7.35 11.19
C ILE A 172 8.00 8.84 11.36
N TYR A 173 6.75 9.26 11.24
CA TYR A 173 6.39 10.67 11.38
C TYR A 173 6.63 11.23 12.79
N SER A 174 6.32 10.47 13.84
CA SER A 174 6.44 10.98 15.21
C SER A 174 7.86 10.91 15.78
N GLU A 175 8.63 9.88 15.43
CA GLU A 175 9.92 9.59 16.08
C GLU A 175 11.15 9.91 15.22
N SER A 176 10.99 10.20 13.92
CA SER A 176 12.16 10.48 13.07
C SER A 176 12.61 11.93 13.25
N PRO A 177 13.90 12.17 13.55
CA PRO A 177 14.43 13.52 13.72
C PRO A 177 14.34 14.35 12.44
N GLU A 178 14.55 13.70 11.29
CA GLU A 178 14.32 14.27 9.96
C GLU A 178 13.07 13.60 9.36
N SER A 179 11.93 14.29 9.41
CA SER A 179 10.68 13.74 8.89
C SER A 179 10.68 13.76 7.36
N ASP A 180 11.18 12.70 6.73
CA ASP A 180 11.05 12.50 5.28
C ASP A 180 9.56 12.25 4.93
N MET A 181 8.88 13.32 4.53
CA MET A 181 7.45 13.25 4.26
C MET A 181 7.11 12.40 3.03
N ALA A 182 8.06 12.15 2.12
CA ALA A 182 7.84 11.24 1.00
C ALA A 182 7.74 9.79 1.49
N LYS A 183 8.66 9.36 2.36
CA LYS A 183 8.62 8.05 3.05
C LYS A 183 7.32 7.86 3.85
N VAL A 184 6.96 8.88 4.63
CA VAL A 184 5.73 8.88 5.44
C VAL A 184 4.50 8.77 4.54
N SER A 185 4.43 9.56 3.47
CA SER A 185 3.33 9.51 2.50
C SER A 185 3.22 8.15 1.83
N TYR A 186 4.33 7.51 1.45
CA TYR A 186 4.32 6.18 0.85
C TYR A 186 3.61 5.12 1.70
N HIS A 187 3.83 5.15 3.02
CA HIS A 187 3.17 4.23 3.93
C HIS A 187 1.73 4.65 4.23
N PHE A 188 1.44 5.93 4.49
CA PHE A 188 0.06 6.38 4.69
C PHE A 188 -0.85 6.10 3.50
N VAL A 189 -0.34 6.20 2.27
CA VAL A 189 -1.08 5.89 1.03
C VAL A 189 -1.45 4.42 0.90
N ARG A 190 -0.75 3.53 1.61
CA ARG A 190 -1.11 2.11 1.72
C ARG A 190 -1.86 1.79 3.00
N GLY A 191 -2.18 2.80 3.81
CA GLY A 191 -2.91 2.69 5.06
C GLY A 191 -4.43 2.71 4.89
N LYS A 192 -5.15 2.76 6.01
CA LYS A 192 -6.62 2.95 6.07
C LYS A 192 -7.03 4.30 6.64
N ASN A 193 -6.08 5.13 7.07
CA ASN A 193 -6.37 6.32 7.88
C ASN A 193 -6.02 7.65 7.18
N PRO A 194 -6.83 8.12 6.21
CA PRO A 194 -6.57 9.38 5.49
C PRO A 194 -6.62 10.61 6.41
N LYS A 195 -7.39 10.56 7.50
CA LYS A 195 -7.46 11.64 8.50
C LYS A 195 -6.16 11.84 9.26
N LYS A 196 -5.49 10.75 9.63
CA LYS A 196 -4.16 10.82 10.25
C LYS A 196 -3.13 11.33 9.25
N PHE A 197 -3.20 10.87 8.01
CA PHE A 197 -2.30 11.35 6.96
C PHE A 197 -2.45 12.86 6.71
N ALA A 198 -3.68 13.35 6.54
CA ALA A 198 -3.96 14.77 6.39
C ALA A 198 -3.48 15.59 7.60
N SER A 199 -3.71 15.09 8.83
CA SER A 199 -3.21 15.71 10.05
C SER A 199 -1.67 15.79 10.10
N ALA A 200 -0.98 14.73 9.69
CA ALA A 200 0.48 14.68 9.63
C ALA A 200 1.02 15.65 8.57
N LEU A 201 0.40 15.72 7.39
CA LEU A 201 0.75 16.67 6.33
C LEU A 201 0.57 18.11 6.79
N VAL A 202 -0.57 18.47 7.37
CA VAL A 202 -0.81 19.84 7.84
C VAL A 202 0.16 20.24 8.95
N ASN A 203 0.50 19.32 9.86
CA ASN A 203 1.55 19.57 10.85
C ASN A 203 2.94 19.70 10.22
N PHE A 204 3.23 18.95 9.15
CA PHE A 204 4.49 19.05 8.43
C PHE A 204 4.62 20.37 7.67
N MET A 205 3.52 20.90 7.11
CA MET A 205 3.52 22.20 6.43
C MET A 205 4.02 23.34 7.32
N GLY A 206 3.67 23.34 8.61
CA GLY A 206 4.16 24.32 9.58
C GLY A 206 5.65 24.19 9.91
N LYS A 207 6.30 23.09 9.51
CA LYS A 207 7.75 22.84 9.66
C LYS A 207 8.53 23.08 8.36
N CYS A 208 7.86 23.27 7.23
CA CYS A 208 8.51 23.52 5.95
C CYS A 208 9.11 24.93 5.91
N TYR A 209 10.14 25.12 5.07
CA TYR A 209 10.59 26.47 4.74
C TYR A 209 9.47 27.24 4.04
N PRO A 210 9.38 28.57 4.23
CA PRO A 210 8.37 29.39 3.58
C PRO A 210 8.35 29.15 2.06
N GLY A 211 7.20 28.72 1.54
CA GLY A 211 7.00 28.43 0.12
C GLY A 211 7.32 27.00 -0.31
N GLU A 212 7.80 26.11 0.56
CA GLU A 212 8.01 24.68 0.26
C GLU A 212 6.87 23.76 0.75
N ASP A 213 5.95 24.31 1.52
CA ASP A 213 4.76 23.61 2.03
C ASP A 213 3.89 23.06 0.89
N ASP A 214 3.79 23.80 -0.22
CA ASP A 214 3.06 23.36 -1.42
C ASP A 214 3.72 22.16 -2.12
N LEU A 215 5.05 22.03 -2.07
CA LEU A 215 5.80 20.89 -2.61
C LEU A 215 5.45 19.60 -1.84
N ALA A 216 5.37 19.68 -0.52
CA ALA A 216 5.03 18.54 0.33
C ALA A 216 3.61 18.02 0.03
N VAL A 217 2.65 18.93 -0.13
CA VAL A 217 1.27 18.58 -0.49
C VAL A 217 1.19 18.00 -1.91
N ALA A 218 1.81 18.67 -2.89
CA ALA A 218 1.79 18.22 -4.28
C ALA A 218 2.39 16.82 -4.42
N ARG A 219 3.53 16.55 -3.77
CA ARG A 219 4.16 15.23 -3.76
C ARG A 219 3.24 14.18 -3.17
N ALA A 220 2.67 14.43 -2.00
CA ALA A 220 1.77 13.49 -1.33
C ALA A 220 0.56 13.13 -2.21
N VAL A 221 -0.04 14.13 -2.85
CA VAL A 221 -1.20 13.93 -3.75
C VAL A 221 -0.82 13.16 -5.02
N LEU A 222 0.32 13.47 -5.64
CA LEU A 222 0.82 12.72 -6.81
C LEU A 222 1.12 11.26 -6.44
N ILE A 223 1.75 11.03 -5.29
CA ILE A 223 2.01 9.69 -4.74
C ILE A 223 0.68 8.94 -4.51
N CYS A 224 -0.37 9.59 -3.98
CA CYS A 224 -1.72 9.02 -3.86
C CYS A 224 -2.30 8.56 -5.20
N MET A 225 -2.16 9.37 -6.26
CA MET A 225 -2.69 9.02 -7.59
C MET A 225 -1.96 7.79 -8.19
N LEU A 226 -0.68 7.63 -7.86
CA LEU A 226 0.19 6.61 -8.43
C LEU A 226 0.20 5.30 -7.67
N LEU A 227 0.02 5.33 -6.35
CA LEU A 227 0.03 4.13 -5.55
C LEU A 227 -1.37 3.58 -5.32
N ASP A 228 -1.44 2.26 -5.32
CA ASP A 228 -2.68 1.52 -5.16
C ASP A 228 -3.16 1.55 -3.71
N TRP A 229 -4.13 2.41 -3.41
CA TRP A 229 -4.73 2.51 -2.08
C TRP A 229 -5.67 1.31 -1.81
N PRO A 230 -5.64 0.70 -0.61
CA PRO A 230 -6.33 -0.55 -0.32
C PRO A 230 -7.82 -0.43 0.03
N LEU A 231 -8.39 0.76 0.25
CA LEU A 231 -9.78 0.92 0.73
C LEU A 231 -10.91 0.62 -0.29
N VAL A 232 -10.64 -0.10 -1.37
CA VAL A 232 -11.66 -0.41 -2.36
C VAL A 232 -11.99 -1.91 -2.32
N PRO A 233 -13.03 -2.35 -1.56
CA PRO A 233 -13.50 -3.75 -1.49
C PRO A 233 -13.90 -4.34 -2.86
N TYR A 234 -14.01 -3.51 -3.88
CA TYR A 234 -14.38 -3.86 -5.25
C TYR A 234 -13.28 -4.66 -5.98
N ARG A 235 -12.04 -4.71 -5.48
CA ARG A 235 -10.92 -5.43 -6.12
C ARG A 235 -11.02 -6.95 -5.98
N LEU A 236 -11.50 -7.46 -4.85
CA LEU A 236 -11.72 -8.91 -4.67
C LEU A 236 -12.89 -9.39 -5.55
N SER A 237 -13.96 -8.59 -5.57
CA SER A 237 -15.20 -8.89 -6.30
C SER A 237 -15.01 -8.90 -7.82
N PHE A 238 -14.23 -7.98 -8.38
CA PHE A 238 -13.97 -7.94 -9.83
C PHE A 238 -13.03 -9.05 -10.32
N ARG A 239 -12.04 -9.43 -9.51
CA ARG A 239 -11.11 -10.54 -9.82
C ARG A 239 -11.83 -11.88 -9.81
N LEU A 240 -12.76 -12.08 -8.85
CA LEU A 240 -13.69 -13.22 -8.83
C LEU A 240 -14.65 -13.22 -10.03
N LEU A 241 -15.14 -12.05 -10.45
CA LEU A 241 -16.02 -11.89 -11.61
C LEU A 241 -15.31 -12.26 -12.92
N LEU A 242 -14.10 -11.74 -13.14
CA LEU A 242 -13.27 -12.03 -14.32
C LEU A 242 -12.81 -13.48 -14.37
N CYS A 243 -12.46 -14.06 -13.21
CA CYS A 243 -12.03 -15.46 -13.13
C CYS A 243 -13.20 -16.43 -13.42
N LYS A 244 -14.43 -16.12 -12.97
CA LYS A 244 -15.64 -16.87 -13.34
C LYS A 244 -16.01 -16.67 -14.82
N ALA A 245 -15.91 -15.46 -15.36
CA ALA A 245 -16.19 -15.17 -16.76
C ALA A 245 -15.20 -15.89 -17.72
N GLN A 246 -13.91 -15.92 -17.39
CA GLN A 246 -12.89 -16.61 -18.20
C GLN A 246 -12.99 -18.14 -18.10
N LYS A 247 -13.32 -18.71 -16.93
CA LYS A 247 -13.53 -20.16 -16.79
C LYS A 247 -14.76 -20.65 -17.57
N SER A 248 -15.81 -19.84 -17.64
CA SER A 248 -16.99 -20.11 -18.45
C SER A 248 -16.68 -20.04 -19.96
N ALA A 249 -15.85 -19.08 -20.40
CA ALA A 249 -15.41 -18.99 -21.80
C ALA A 249 -14.54 -20.18 -22.26
N ARG A 250 -13.73 -20.78 -21.38
CA ARG A 250 -12.92 -21.98 -21.72
C ARG A 250 -13.74 -23.24 -21.94
N HIS A 251 -14.93 -23.35 -21.34
CA HIS A 251 -15.83 -24.49 -21.54
C HIS A 251 -16.72 -24.34 -22.80
N GLY A 252 -16.68 -23.20 -23.49
CA GLY A 252 -17.45 -22.90 -24.70
C GLY A 252 -16.60 -22.56 -25.92
N ALA A 253 -15.41 -23.15 -26.06
CA ALA A 253 -14.44 -22.79 -27.09
C ALA A 253 -14.84 -23.23 -28.51
N ARG A 254 -15.79 -22.51 -29.14
CA ARG A 254 -15.92 -22.35 -30.61
C ARG A 254 -16.72 -21.08 -30.94
N ARG A 255 -16.24 -19.88 -30.60
CA ARG A 255 -16.78 -18.62 -31.20
C ARG A 255 -15.72 -17.52 -31.15
N LYS A 256 -15.49 -16.84 -32.28
CA LYS A 256 -14.56 -15.70 -32.41
C LYS A 256 -15.10 -14.48 -31.66
N PRO A 257 -14.25 -13.65 -31.03
CA PRO A 257 -14.67 -12.35 -30.51
C PRO A 257 -14.96 -11.37 -31.66
N ALA A 258 -16.04 -10.59 -31.53
CA ALA A 258 -16.47 -9.56 -32.50
C ALA A 258 -16.02 -8.15 -32.06
N PRO A 259 -15.96 -7.15 -32.99
CA PRO A 259 -15.47 -5.81 -32.69
C PRO A 259 -16.47 -4.97 -31.89
N PHE A 260 -15.94 -4.08 -31.05
CA PHE A 260 -16.66 -3.11 -30.24
C PHE A 260 -17.36 -2.04 -31.12
N SER A 261 -18.60 -1.68 -30.79
CA SER A 261 -19.26 -0.45 -31.29
C SER A 261 -19.33 0.60 -30.17
N GLU A 262 -19.05 1.85 -30.51
CA GLU A 262 -18.60 2.93 -29.63
C GLU A 262 -19.53 3.43 -28.51
N ASN A 263 -20.78 2.96 -28.35
CA ASN A 263 -21.74 3.67 -27.49
C ASN A 263 -22.45 2.82 -26.40
N GLY A 264 -21.83 1.77 -25.87
CA GLY A 264 -22.42 1.04 -24.75
C GLY A 264 -21.43 0.22 -23.92
N VAL A 265 -21.20 0.62 -22.68
CA VAL A 265 -20.45 -0.18 -21.71
C VAL A 265 -21.43 -1.14 -21.02
N GLY A 266 -21.26 -2.45 -21.22
CA GLY A 266 -22.15 -3.48 -20.65
C GLY A 266 -21.37 -4.72 -20.21
N LEU A 267 -21.76 -5.32 -19.09
CA LEU A 267 -21.24 -6.61 -18.63
C LEU A 267 -22.07 -7.73 -19.28
N CYS A 268 -21.42 -8.58 -20.06
CA CYS A 268 -22.05 -9.69 -20.76
C CYS A 268 -22.13 -10.94 -19.89
N TYR A 269 -23.28 -11.62 -19.91
CA TYR A 269 -23.45 -12.94 -19.28
C TYR A 269 -24.20 -13.90 -20.22
N ASP A 270 -23.92 -15.20 -20.09
CA ASP A 270 -24.62 -16.26 -20.83
C ASP A 270 -26.06 -16.42 -20.29
N GLY A 271 -27.03 -16.56 -21.19
CA GLY A 271 -28.43 -16.83 -20.86
C GLY A 271 -28.72 -18.23 -20.31
N GLY A 272 -27.72 -19.11 -20.23
CA GLY A 272 -27.81 -20.44 -19.60
C GLY A 272 -28.15 -20.42 -18.10
N LYS A 273 -28.49 -21.59 -17.52
CA LYS A 273 -28.86 -21.72 -16.10
C LYS A 273 -27.81 -21.16 -15.15
N GLU A 274 -26.52 -21.36 -15.46
CA GLU A 274 -25.40 -20.84 -14.65
C GLU A 274 -25.26 -19.32 -14.73
N GLY A 275 -25.39 -18.73 -15.93
CA GLY A 275 -25.32 -17.28 -16.10
C GLY A 275 -26.53 -16.56 -15.50
N LYS A 276 -27.72 -17.18 -15.51
CA LYS A 276 -28.89 -16.69 -14.76
C LYS A 276 -28.68 -16.71 -13.24
N ARG A 277 -28.04 -17.76 -12.70
CA ARG A 277 -27.66 -17.82 -11.27
C ARG A 277 -26.62 -16.77 -10.91
N ALA A 278 -25.62 -16.57 -11.76
CA ALA A 278 -24.60 -15.53 -11.57
C ALA A 278 -25.23 -14.12 -11.59
N LYS A 279 -26.14 -13.84 -12.52
CA LYS A 279 -26.90 -12.58 -12.56
C LYS A 279 -27.72 -12.35 -11.29
N ALA A 280 -28.42 -13.38 -10.81
CA ALA A 280 -29.22 -13.30 -9.59
C ALA A 280 -28.35 -13.03 -8.35
N CYS A 281 -27.20 -13.71 -8.23
CA CYS A 281 -26.25 -13.50 -7.14
C CYS A 281 -25.66 -12.08 -7.13
N LEU A 282 -25.37 -11.52 -8.32
CA LEU A 282 -24.85 -10.15 -8.46
C LEU A 282 -25.89 -9.07 -8.15
N LEU A 283 -27.17 -9.31 -8.46
CA LEU A 283 -28.25 -8.35 -8.16
C LEU A 283 -28.72 -8.43 -6.70
N GLN A 284 -28.45 -9.52 -6.00
CA GLN A 284 -28.78 -9.71 -4.58
C GLN A 284 -27.71 -9.13 -3.63
N THR A 285 -26.54 -8.74 -4.15
CA THR A 285 -25.51 -8.06 -3.34
C THR A 285 -25.76 -6.54 -3.36
N PRO A 286 -26.05 -5.90 -2.21
CA PRO A 286 -26.41 -4.48 -2.15
C PRO A 286 -25.34 -3.56 -2.74
N GLU A 287 -24.06 -3.92 -2.61
CA GLU A 287 -22.94 -3.13 -3.14
C GLU A 287 -22.90 -3.15 -4.67
N PHE A 288 -23.27 -4.28 -5.29
CA PHE A 288 -23.34 -4.41 -6.75
C PHE A 288 -24.56 -3.68 -7.33
N ALA A 289 -25.71 -3.73 -6.67
CA ALA A 289 -26.89 -2.97 -7.08
C ALA A 289 -26.63 -1.45 -7.06
N GLN A 290 -25.95 -0.95 -6.02
CA GLN A 290 -25.49 0.44 -5.96
C GLN A 290 -24.48 0.77 -7.06
N PHE A 291 -23.55 -0.14 -7.37
CA PHE A 291 -22.57 0.06 -8.44
C PHE A 291 -23.23 0.23 -9.81
N PHE A 292 -24.17 -0.65 -10.20
CA PHE A 292 -24.91 -0.52 -11.46
C PHE A 292 -25.78 0.74 -11.50
N SER A 293 -26.41 1.10 -10.37
CA SER A 293 -27.20 2.33 -10.25
C SER A 293 -26.37 3.60 -10.41
N LYS A 294 -25.12 3.63 -9.94
CA LYS A 294 -24.25 4.83 -9.97
C LYS A 294 -23.43 4.96 -11.24
N THR A 295 -23.08 3.85 -11.89
CA THR A 295 -22.25 3.83 -13.11
C THR A 295 -23.07 3.86 -14.41
N GLY A 296 -24.39 3.64 -14.34
CA GLY A 296 -25.25 3.53 -15.53
C GLY A 296 -25.03 2.24 -16.34
N LEU A 297 -24.13 1.36 -15.89
CA LEU A 297 -23.83 0.09 -16.53
C LEU A 297 -25.06 -0.83 -16.49
N ARG A 298 -25.32 -1.56 -17.58
CA ARG A 298 -26.38 -2.58 -17.64
C ARG A 298 -25.79 -3.97 -17.88
N LEU A 299 -26.39 -4.96 -17.22
CA LEU A 299 -26.15 -6.38 -17.54
C LEU A 299 -26.85 -6.73 -18.84
N VAL A 300 -26.08 -6.96 -19.90
CA VAL A 300 -26.59 -7.26 -21.24
C VAL A 300 -26.61 -8.78 -21.43
N GLN A 301 -27.77 -9.31 -21.80
CA GLN A 301 -27.94 -10.73 -22.10
C GLN A 301 -27.53 -11.02 -23.54
N ILE A 302 -26.65 -12.00 -23.75
CA ILE A 302 -26.35 -12.51 -25.09
C ILE A 302 -27.39 -13.57 -25.46
N LYS A 303 -28.17 -13.35 -26.52
CA LYS A 303 -29.13 -14.33 -27.07
C LYS A 303 -28.67 -14.82 -28.44
N GLY A 304 -27.86 -15.89 -28.47
CA GLY A 304 -27.43 -16.53 -29.72
C GLY A 304 -26.73 -15.58 -30.70
N ASP A 305 -26.62 -15.98 -31.97
CA ASP A 305 -25.87 -15.23 -33.00
C ASP A 305 -26.56 -13.96 -33.54
N ARG A 306 -27.57 -13.42 -32.83
CA ARG A 306 -28.26 -12.16 -33.19
C ARG A 306 -28.46 -11.26 -31.97
N TRP A 307 -27.87 -10.07 -32.05
CA TRP A 307 -27.96 -9.02 -31.03
C TRP A 307 -29.26 -8.22 -31.19
N VAL A 308 -29.99 -7.99 -30.10
CA VAL A 308 -31.15 -7.10 -30.05
C VAL A 308 -30.77 -5.89 -29.22
N THR A 309 -30.51 -4.75 -29.86
CA THR A 309 -30.42 -3.45 -29.20
C THR A 309 -31.83 -2.94 -28.97
N GLY A 310 -32.29 -2.96 -27.72
CA GLY A 310 -33.57 -2.36 -27.35
C GLY A 310 -33.40 -0.87 -27.06
N CYS A 311 -33.62 -0.03 -28.07
CA CYS A 311 -34.12 1.34 -27.95
C CYS A 311 -35.16 1.54 -29.07
N GLY A 312 -36.28 2.18 -28.75
CA GLY A 312 -37.54 2.08 -29.49
C GLY A 312 -37.55 2.54 -30.96
N GLY A 313 -38.54 2.01 -31.69
CA GLY A 313 -39.15 2.59 -32.89
C GLY A 313 -38.26 2.77 -34.12
N GLY A 314 -38.17 1.78 -35.00
CA GLY A 314 -37.62 1.97 -36.34
C GLY A 314 -37.30 0.66 -37.06
N ARG A 315 -37.71 0.56 -38.33
CA ARG A 315 -37.72 -0.65 -39.17
C ARG A 315 -36.36 -1.34 -39.35
N VAL A 316 -36.39 -2.68 -39.33
CA VAL A 316 -35.28 -3.60 -39.57
C VAL A 316 -34.89 -3.59 -41.05
N ALA A 317 -33.66 -3.21 -41.38
CA ALA A 317 -33.05 -3.48 -42.68
C ALA A 317 -32.23 -4.78 -42.61
N THR A 318 -32.59 -5.74 -43.44
CA THR A 318 -31.89 -7.02 -43.63
C THR A 318 -30.83 -6.87 -44.71
N GLY A 319 -29.61 -7.36 -44.47
CA GLY A 319 -28.54 -7.32 -45.47
C GLY A 319 -27.25 -7.95 -45.00
N ALA A 320 -27.19 -9.28 -44.96
CA ALA A 320 -25.95 -10.02 -44.74
C ALA A 320 -25.28 -10.33 -46.09
N LYS A 321 -24.05 -9.86 -46.31
CA LYS A 321 -23.13 -10.43 -47.31
C LYS A 321 -21.91 -11.01 -46.59
N ARG A 322 -21.69 -12.31 -46.81
CA ARG A 322 -20.54 -13.09 -46.36
C ARG A 322 -19.40 -12.97 -47.38
N HIS A 323 -18.24 -12.53 -46.94
CA HIS A 323 -16.90 -12.88 -47.44
C HIS A 323 -15.99 -12.75 -46.21
N GLY A 324 -15.01 -13.58 -45.87
CA GLY A 324 -14.19 -14.54 -46.62
C GLY A 324 -12.78 -14.38 -46.02
N THR A 325 -12.38 -15.33 -45.16
CA THR A 325 -11.00 -15.68 -44.74
C THR A 325 -9.91 -14.59 -44.75
N GLY A 326 -9.46 -14.19 -43.56
CA GLY A 326 -8.19 -13.49 -43.33
C GLY A 326 -7.73 -13.65 -41.89
N ARG A 327 -6.48 -14.07 -41.70
CA ARG A 327 -5.83 -14.30 -40.39
C ARG A 327 -5.65 -12.97 -39.66
N GLY A 328 -5.90 -12.95 -38.36
CA GLY A 328 -5.68 -11.79 -37.52
C GLY A 328 -5.88 -12.17 -36.06
N PHE A 329 -4.83 -12.68 -35.42
CA PHE A 329 -4.72 -12.73 -33.97
C PHE A 329 -4.67 -11.27 -33.48
N MET A 330 -5.81 -10.70 -33.09
CA MET A 330 -5.82 -9.43 -32.36
C MET A 330 -5.67 -9.68 -30.87
N HIS A 331 -4.71 -8.93 -30.33
CA HIS A 331 -4.06 -9.04 -29.03
C HIS A 331 -4.97 -9.04 -27.79
N HIS A 332 -4.48 -9.77 -26.80
CA HIS A 332 -4.84 -9.82 -25.38
C HIS A 332 -4.72 -8.45 -24.62
N GLN A 333 -4.51 -7.32 -25.31
CA GLN A 333 -4.14 -6.02 -24.72
C GLN A 333 -5.34 -5.16 -24.26
N GLY A 334 -6.53 -5.32 -24.86
CA GLY A 334 -7.69 -4.48 -24.54
C GLY A 334 -8.23 -4.64 -23.10
N GLY A 335 -8.19 -5.86 -22.55
CA GLY A 335 -8.67 -6.13 -21.19
C GLY A 335 -7.77 -5.57 -20.09
N ALA A 336 -6.46 -5.44 -20.35
CA ALA A 336 -5.51 -4.86 -19.40
C ALA A 336 -5.66 -3.33 -19.30
N ARG A 337 -5.92 -2.66 -20.43
CA ARG A 337 -6.13 -1.20 -20.49
C ARG A 337 -7.38 -0.78 -19.71
N GLN A 338 -8.46 -1.54 -19.86
CA GLN A 338 -9.71 -1.27 -19.18
C GLN A 338 -9.62 -1.52 -17.66
N LEU A 339 -8.92 -2.57 -17.23
CA LEU A 339 -8.65 -2.83 -15.81
C LEU A 339 -7.73 -1.76 -15.20
N GLY A 340 -6.72 -1.30 -15.95
CA GLY A 340 -5.85 -0.19 -15.56
C GLY A 340 -6.61 1.11 -15.31
N GLY A 341 -7.56 1.45 -16.18
CA GLY A 341 -8.44 2.62 -16.01
C GLY A 341 -9.27 2.58 -14.73
N TYR A 342 -9.88 1.44 -14.39
CA TYR A 342 -10.65 1.30 -13.14
C TYR A 342 -9.78 1.38 -11.88
N LEU A 343 -8.55 0.86 -11.93
CA LEU A 343 -7.59 0.98 -10.82
C LEU A 343 -7.10 2.41 -10.66
N ALA A 344 -6.87 3.13 -11.77
CA ALA A 344 -6.47 4.52 -11.77
C ALA A 344 -7.57 5.44 -11.20
N LEU A 345 -8.84 5.18 -11.53
CA LEU A 345 -9.99 5.92 -10.98
C LEU A 345 -10.17 5.72 -9.46
N GLY A 346 -9.83 4.53 -8.93
CA GLY A 346 -9.82 4.30 -7.48
C GLY A 346 -8.81 5.20 -6.77
N ASN A 347 -7.58 5.25 -7.28
CA ASN A 347 -6.50 6.06 -6.71
C ASN A 347 -6.79 7.58 -6.80
N LEU A 348 -7.48 8.01 -7.87
CA LEU A 348 -7.93 9.38 -8.01
C LEU A 348 -8.96 9.77 -6.95
N ARG A 349 -9.88 8.86 -6.62
CA ARG A 349 -10.86 9.07 -5.54
C ARG A 349 -10.17 9.24 -4.19
N ASP A 350 -9.17 8.43 -3.91
CA ASP A 350 -8.43 8.48 -2.64
C ASP A 350 -7.60 9.77 -2.51
N ALA A 351 -7.01 10.24 -3.61
CA ALA A 351 -6.34 11.55 -3.66
C ALA A 351 -7.32 12.73 -3.40
N ASN A 352 -8.53 12.67 -3.94
CA ASN A 352 -9.58 13.66 -3.65
C ASN A 352 -10.02 13.62 -2.17
N VAL A 353 -10.17 12.42 -1.59
CA VAL A 353 -10.49 12.27 -0.15
C VAL A 353 -9.40 12.89 0.72
N LEU A 354 -8.12 12.69 0.37
CA LEU A 354 -7.01 13.32 1.09
C LEU A 354 -7.10 14.85 1.03
N MET A 355 -7.31 15.42 -0.16
CA MET A 355 -7.43 16.87 -0.34
C MET A 355 -8.59 17.47 0.46
N ASP A 356 -9.73 16.78 0.50
CA ASP A 356 -10.88 17.22 1.29
C ASP A 356 -10.62 17.14 2.80
N GLU A 357 -9.93 16.10 3.26
CA GLU A 357 -9.60 15.95 4.67
C GLU A 357 -8.51 16.95 5.11
N MET A 358 -7.56 17.28 4.23
CA MET A 358 -6.59 18.36 4.46
C MET A 358 -7.30 19.70 4.62
N LYS A 359 -8.24 20.05 3.73
CA LYS A 359 -9.02 21.30 3.87
C LYS A 359 -9.76 21.39 5.20
N LYS A 360 -10.32 20.27 5.69
CA LYS A 360 -10.94 20.22 7.02
C LYS A 360 -9.93 20.44 8.14
N GLN A 361 -8.77 19.79 8.09
CA GLN A 361 -7.72 19.93 9.10
C GLN A 361 -7.16 21.36 9.15
N VAL A 362 -6.97 21.98 7.98
CA VAL A 362 -6.57 23.40 7.82
C VAL A 362 -7.60 24.33 8.48
N GLN A 363 -8.90 24.12 8.22
CA GLN A 363 -9.97 24.90 8.84
C GLN A 363 -10.00 24.73 10.37
N VAL A 364 -9.83 23.50 10.85
CA VAL A 364 -9.84 23.20 12.30
C VAL A 364 -8.64 23.80 13.02
N ARG A 365 -7.48 23.90 12.34
CA ARG A 365 -6.22 24.38 12.94
C ARG A 365 -5.91 25.83 12.64
N GLU A 366 -6.77 26.52 11.89
CA GLU A 366 -6.58 27.90 11.45
C GLU A 366 -5.20 28.14 10.79
N VAL A 367 -4.72 27.13 10.04
CA VAL A 367 -3.47 27.23 9.27
C VAL A 367 -3.79 27.71 7.86
N ASP A 368 -2.96 28.58 7.29
CA ASP A 368 -3.13 28.99 5.90
C ASP A 368 -2.81 27.84 4.94
N PHE A 369 -3.74 27.56 4.02
CA PHE A 369 -3.50 26.58 2.96
C PHE A 369 -2.75 27.23 1.80
N PRO A 370 -1.73 26.57 1.22
CA PRO A 370 -0.93 27.14 0.14
C PRO A 370 -1.80 27.50 -1.07
N ARG A 371 -1.75 28.77 -1.47
CA ARG A 371 -2.44 29.31 -2.65
C ARG A 371 -1.44 29.56 -3.79
N SER A 372 -0.66 28.54 -4.13
CA SER A 372 0.37 28.63 -5.17
C SER A 372 -0.11 28.13 -6.54
N GLU A 373 0.62 28.48 -7.60
CA GLU A 373 0.42 27.93 -8.96
C GLU A 373 0.54 26.40 -8.99
N LEU A 374 1.41 25.82 -8.14
CA LEU A 374 1.54 24.37 -8.01
C LEU A 374 0.27 23.73 -7.42
N MET A 375 -0.32 24.35 -6.40
CA MET A 375 -1.59 23.87 -5.84
C MET A 375 -2.75 24.03 -6.83
N GLN A 376 -2.74 25.07 -7.66
CA GLN A 376 -3.69 25.19 -8.76
C GLN A 376 -3.51 24.05 -9.77
N LEU A 377 -2.27 23.74 -10.17
CA LEU A 377 -1.95 22.60 -11.02
C LEU A 377 -2.51 21.31 -10.43
N VAL A 378 -2.27 21.01 -9.15
CA VAL A 378 -2.76 19.78 -8.49
C VAL A 378 -4.28 19.69 -8.53
N ASN A 379 -4.98 20.81 -8.24
CA ASN A 379 -6.44 20.86 -8.30
C ASN A 379 -6.98 20.66 -9.73
N TYR A 380 -6.36 21.29 -10.74
CA TYR A 380 -6.74 21.09 -12.14
C TYR A 380 -6.40 19.69 -12.63
N LEU A 381 -5.30 19.12 -12.17
CA LEU A 381 -4.88 17.77 -12.50
C LEU A 381 -5.88 16.74 -12.00
N LEU A 382 -6.30 16.83 -10.72
CA LEU A 382 -7.35 15.97 -10.15
C LEU A 382 -8.62 15.99 -11.01
N LYS A 383 -9.11 17.18 -11.38
CA LYS A 383 -10.29 17.35 -12.25
C LYS A 383 -10.08 16.86 -13.68
N THR A 384 -8.85 16.97 -14.19
CA THR A 384 -8.51 16.55 -15.56
C THR A 384 -8.46 15.04 -15.64
N LEU A 385 -7.91 14.36 -14.63
CA LEU A 385 -7.82 12.90 -14.56
C LEU A 385 -9.18 12.21 -14.37
N GLU A 386 -10.21 12.94 -13.92
CA GLU A 386 -11.61 12.46 -13.93
C GLU A 386 -12.16 12.30 -15.36
N ARG A 387 -11.50 12.91 -16.35
CA ARG A 387 -11.89 12.93 -17.76
C ARG A 387 -10.78 12.29 -18.59
N ASP A 388 -11.12 11.60 -19.67
CA ASP A 388 -10.12 11.11 -20.62
C ASP A 388 -9.64 12.27 -21.52
N ALA A 389 -8.83 13.17 -20.96
CA ALA A 389 -8.45 14.45 -21.56
C ALA A 389 -6.92 14.67 -21.62
N LEU A 390 -6.21 13.77 -22.30
CA LEU A 390 -4.75 13.87 -22.50
C LEU A 390 -4.26 15.23 -23.05
N PRO A 391 -4.93 15.88 -24.02
CA PRO A 391 -4.50 17.20 -24.50
C PRO A 391 -4.51 18.27 -23.39
N LEU A 392 -5.50 18.23 -22.50
CA LEU A 392 -5.59 19.15 -21.37
C LEU A 392 -4.48 18.86 -20.34
N PHE A 393 -4.20 17.59 -20.08
CA PHE A 393 -3.07 17.20 -19.23
C PHE A 393 -1.73 17.74 -19.76
N ASN A 394 -1.46 17.61 -21.06
CA ASN A 394 -0.23 18.14 -21.67
C ASN A 394 -0.17 19.67 -21.62
N MET A 395 -1.31 20.36 -21.83
CA MET A 395 -1.40 21.81 -21.68
C MET A 395 -1.07 22.26 -20.25
N LEU A 396 -1.59 21.56 -19.24
CA LEU A 396 -1.29 21.84 -17.83
C LEU A 396 0.21 21.68 -17.53
N ARG A 397 0.85 20.61 -18.02
CA ARG A 397 2.31 20.42 -17.87
C ARG A 397 3.13 21.56 -18.47
N GLN A 398 2.72 22.07 -19.63
CA GLN A 398 3.41 23.19 -20.28
C GLN A 398 3.19 24.49 -19.51
N ARG A 399 1.94 24.77 -19.12
CA ARG A 399 1.57 26.03 -18.45
C ARG A 399 2.21 26.16 -17.07
N TYR A 400 2.27 25.08 -16.32
CA TYR A 400 2.82 25.06 -14.95
C TYR A 400 4.26 24.56 -14.90
N LYS A 401 5.00 24.59 -16.01
CA LYS A 401 6.36 24.07 -16.11
C LYS A 401 7.31 24.67 -15.05
N SER A 402 7.24 25.99 -14.83
CA SER A 402 8.06 26.66 -13.81
C SER A 402 7.77 26.18 -12.39
N SER A 403 6.54 25.78 -12.09
CA SER A 403 6.15 25.22 -10.79
C SER A 403 6.55 23.75 -10.65
N ILE A 404 6.50 22.97 -11.74
CA ILE A 404 6.89 21.55 -11.77
C ILE A 404 8.41 21.42 -11.66
N ASP A 405 9.18 22.25 -12.36
CA ASP A 405 10.64 22.19 -12.40
C ASP A 405 11.31 22.61 -11.08
N ARG A 406 10.53 23.11 -10.10
CA ARG A 406 10.99 23.30 -8.71
C ARG A 406 11.45 21.99 -8.08
N GLU A 407 10.85 20.87 -8.50
CA GLU A 407 11.25 19.56 -8.03
C GLU A 407 11.36 18.52 -9.17
N PRO A 408 12.56 17.98 -9.44
CA PRO A 408 12.77 17.03 -10.54
C PRO A 408 11.83 15.82 -10.51
N ILE A 409 11.51 15.31 -9.32
CA ILE A 409 10.64 14.12 -9.15
C ILE A 409 9.24 14.34 -9.71
N PHE A 410 8.72 15.58 -9.75
CA PHE A 410 7.36 15.83 -10.25
C PHE A 410 7.23 15.51 -11.73
N ASN A 411 8.28 15.74 -12.53
CA ASN A 411 8.25 15.35 -13.94
C ASN A 411 8.14 13.82 -14.09
N GLU A 412 8.87 13.06 -13.27
CA GLU A 412 8.83 11.60 -13.28
C GLU A 412 7.47 11.07 -12.81
N LEU A 413 6.92 11.62 -11.74
CA LEU A 413 5.59 11.26 -11.22
C LEU A 413 4.49 11.62 -12.24
N LEU A 414 4.58 12.76 -12.92
CA LEU A 414 3.62 13.14 -13.96
C LEU A 414 3.71 12.24 -15.19
N ASP A 415 4.91 11.76 -15.55
CA ASP A 415 5.06 10.77 -16.62
C ASP A 415 4.40 9.44 -16.23
N GLU A 416 4.51 9.01 -14.98
CA GLU A 416 3.78 7.84 -14.47
C GLU A 416 2.27 8.05 -14.49
N VAL A 417 1.81 9.25 -14.14
CA VAL A 417 0.38 9.59 -14.22
C VAL A 417 -0.08 9.49 -15.67
N ALA A 418 0.71 9.99 -16.63
CA ALA A 418 0.39 9.92 -18.04
C ALA A 418 0.32 8.47 -18.56
N GLU A 419 1.27 7.63 -18.15
CA GLU A 419 1.29 6.22 -18.49
C GLU A 419 0.10 5.47 -17.87
N LYS A 420 -0.17 5.71 -16.58
CA LYS A 420 -1.21 5.01 -15.83
C LYS A 420 -2.63 5.39 -16.23
N PHE A 421 -2.90 6.68 -16.46
CA PHE A 421 -4.25 7.18 -16.75
C PHE A 421 -4.56 7.25 -18.25
N TYR A 422 -3.57 7.53 -19.10
CA TYR A 422 -3.76 7.70 -20.54
C TYR A 422 -3.06 6.63 -21.39
N GLY A 423 -2.25 5.75 -20.79
CA GLY A 423 -1.52 4.72 -21.52
C GLY A 423 -0.44 5.27 -22.46
N VAL A 424 0.07 6.47 -22.16
CA VAL A 424 1.14 7.12 -22.94
C VAL A 424 2.46 6.47 -22.55
N GLN A 425 3.14 5.82 -23.51
CA GLN A 425 4.47 5.28 -23.24
C GLN A 425 5.50 6.40 -23.11
N ARG A 426 6.35 6.29 -22.09
CA ARG A 426 7.45 7.22 -21.85
C ARG A 426 8.34 7.37 -23.08
N ARG A 427 8.65 8.63 -23.45
CA ARG A 427 9.57 8.94 -24.55
C ARG A 427 10.99 8.43 -24.31
N ASN A 428 11.41 8.31 -23.04
CA ASN A 428 12.68 7.73 -22.60
C ASN A 428 12.42 6.65 -21.54
N ALA A 429 11.86 5.51 -21.94
CA ALA A 429 11.62 4.40 -21.02
C ALA A 429 12.95 3.68 -20.73
N MET A 430 13.59 3.99 -19.60
CA MET A 430 14.50 3.05 -18.95
C MET A 430 13.63 2.09 -18.11
N PRO A 431 13.49 0.81 -18.49
CA PRO A 431 12.68 -0.14 -17.72
C PRO A 431 13.29 -0.33 -16.33
N GLY A 432 12.54 -0.03 -15.27
CA GLY A 432 12.97 -0.21 -13.86
C GLY A 432 12.81 1.04 -12.99
N MET A 433 12.85 2.24 -13.59
CA MET A 433 12.93 3.52 -12.86
C MET A 433 11.74 3.77 -11.92
N PHE A 434 10.51 3.37 -12.29
CA PHE A 434 9.34 3.45 -11.38
C PHE A 434 9.54 2.67 -10.09
N GLY A 435 10.02 1.43 -10.22
CA GLY A 435 10.31 0.56 -9.09
C GLY A 435 11.43 1.14 -8.24
N ASP A 436 12.43 1.74 -8.88
CA ASP A 436 13.60 2.31 -8.18
C ASP A 436 13.26 3.61 -7.45
N ILE A 437 12.40 4.47 -8.00
CA ILE A 437 11.84 5.65 -7.31
C ILE A 437 11.09 5.20 -6.06
N PHE A 438 10.19 4.21 -6.20
CA PHE A 438 9.39 3.77 -5.05
C PHE A 438 10.19 2.94 -4.05
N LYS A 439 11.23 2.22 -4.46
CA LYS A 439 12.20 1.61 -3.53
C LYS A 439 12.94 2.67 -2.73
N MET A 440 13.46 3.69 -3.41
CA MET A 440 14.13 4.83 -2.78
C MET A 440 13.18 5.55 -1.79
N ILE A 441 11.94 5.83 -2.19
CA ILE A 441 10.92 6.44 -1.33
C ILE A 441 10.50 5.50 -0.20
N SER A 442 10.50 4.18 -0.38
CA SER A 442 10.19 3.23 0.70
C SER A 442 11.37 3.01 1.66
N GLY A 443 12.57 3.45 1.28
CA GLY A 443 13.82 3.17 1.97
C GLY A 443 14.17 1.68 1.98
N GLU A 444 13.96 0.99 0.85
CA GLU A 444 14.40 -0.39 0.58
C GLU A 444 15.73 -0.43 -0.17
#